data_AF-A0A7V6YYM3-F1
#
_entry.id   AF-A0A7V6YYM3-F1
#
_cell.length_a   1.000
_cell.length_b   1.000
_cell.length_c   1.000
_cell.angle_alpha   90.00
_cell.angle_beta   90.00
_cell.angle_gamma   90.00
#
_symmetry.space_group_name_H-M   'P 1'
#
loop_
_entity.id
_entity.type
_entity.pdbx_description
1 polymer ?
#
loop_
_entity_poly.entity_id
_entity_poly.type
_entity_poly.pdbx_seq_one_letter_code
_entity_poly.pdbx_strand_id
1 'polypeptide(L)' 'MFTSLGLTVRRGWPHGDLFMLGYANGFIGYLPETYDIERKSYAAIQSPRFMGRFPFVAASGDVMVAAMLEAPGSLSRS' A
#
# COMPACT_ATOMS: atom_id res chain seq x y z
N MET A 1 -2.34 -5.56 -1.45
CA MET A 1 -2.71 -4.13 -1.59
C MET A 1 -4.09 -4.04 -2.22
N PHE A 2 -4.91 -3.07 -1.84
CA PHE A 2 -6.24 -2.85 -2.43
C PHE A 2 -6.15 -2.07 -3.75
N THR A 3 -7.13 -2.25 -4.64
CA THR A 3 -7.13 -1.68 -6.00
C THR A 3 -7.13 -0.15 -5.99
N SER A 4 -7.91 0.45 -5.10
CA SER A 4 -8.01 1.89 -4.83
C SER A 4 -6.66 2.55 -4.58
N LEU A 5 -5.82 1.98 -3.70
CA LEU A 5 -4.47 2.47 -3.43
C LEU A 5 -3.60 2.45 -4.68
N GLY A 6 -3.66 1.36 -5.47
CA GLY A 6 -2.96 1.26 -6.75
C GLY A 6 -3.44 2.30 -7.77
N LEU A 7 -4.74 2.60 -7.80
CA LEU A 7 -5.29 3.67 -8.65
C LEU A 7 -4.83 5.06 -8.19
N THR A 8 -4.65 5.27 -6.89
CA THR A 8 -4.09 6.53 -6.36
C THR A 8 -2.65 6.71 -6.83
N VAL A 9 -1.81 5.67 -6.76
CA VAL A 9 -0.45 5.71 -7.34
C VAL A 9 -0.51 6.00 -8.84
N ARG A 10 -1.37 5.31 -9.59
CA ARG A 10 -1.52 5.54 -11.04
C ARG A 10 -1.88 6.98 -11.39
N ARG A 11 -2.72 7.64 -10.60
CA ARG A 11 -3.09 9.06 -10.82
C ARG A 11 -1.94 10.02 -10.55
N GLY A 12 -1.06 9.70 -9.61
CA GLY A 12 0.12 10.52 -9.29
C GLY A 12 1.36 10.21 -10.12
N TRP A 13 1.35 9.11 -10.89
CA TRP A 13 2.51 8.66 -11.65
C TRP A 13 2.80 9.55 -12.88
N PRO A 14 4.05 10.01 -13.08
CA PRO A 14 4.37 11.00 -14.11
C PRO A 14 4.52 10.43 -15.54
N HIS A 15 4.56 9.10 -15.69
CA HIS A 15 4.77 8.45 -16.99
C HIS A 15 3.51 7.73 -17.50
N GLY A 16 3.48 7.42 -18.81
CA GLY A 16 2.34 6.74 -19.43
C GLY A 16 2.14 5.32 -18.91
N ASP A 17 3.25 4.61 -18.70
CA ASP A 17 3.27 3.20 -18.31
C ASP A 17 3.55 3.05 -16.80
N LEU A 18 2.72 2.24 -16.14
CA LEU A 18 2.88 1.84 -14.75
C LEU A 18 2.40 0.40 -14.59
N PHE A 19 3.25 -0.43 -13.99
CA PHE A 19 2.90 -1.79 -13.58
C PHE A 19 3.08 -1.94 -12.07
N MET A 20 2.05 -2.45 -11.39
CA MET A 20 2.07 -2.67 -9.95
C MET A 20 2.35 -4.15 -9.66
N LEU A 21 3.55 -4.45 -9.15
CA LEU A 21 3.92 -5.79 -8.73
C LEU A 21 3.73 -5.95 -7.21
N GLY A 22 2.73 -6.73 -6.82
CA GLY A 22 2.54 -7.14 -5.42
C GLY A 22 3.55 -8.22 -5.01
N TYR A 23 3.81 -8.35 -3.71
CA TYR A 23 4.64 -9.40 -3.12
C TYR A 23 6.07 -9.53 -3.70
N ALA A 24 6.62 -8.44 -4.26
CA ALA A 24 7.90 -8.46 -4.96
C ALA A 24 9.10 -8.83 -4.06
N ASN A 25 9.11 -8.33 -2.82
CA ASN A 25 10.25 -8.44 -1.90
C ASN A 25 9.91 -9.20 -0.61
N GLY A 26 8.73 -9.81 -0.55
CA GLY A 26 8.21 -10.47 0.63
C GLY A 26 6.72 -10.25 0.83
N PHE A 27 6.24 -10.64 2.00
CA PHE A 27 4.82 -10.70 2.32
C PHE A 27 4.50 -9.97 3.61
N ILE A 28 3.58 -9.01 3.53
CA ILE A 28 3.04 -8.24 4.67
C ILE A 28 1.54 -8.49 4.90
N GLY A 29 0.93 -9.36 4.09
CA GLY A 29 -0.52 -9.51 4.05
C GLY A 29 -1.21 -8.37 3.30
N TYR A 30 -2.41 -8.01 3.75
CA TYR A 30 -3.14 -6.88 3.19
C TYR A 30 -2.58 -5.57 3.72
N LEU A 31 -2.55 -4.56 2.85
CA LEU A 31 -2.47 -3.17 3.26
C LEU A 31 -3.90 -2.59 3.10
N PRO A 32 -4.68 -2.52 4.19
CA PRO A 32 -6.04 -2.01 4.18
C PRO A 32 -6.06 -0.47 4.04
N GLU A 33 -7.18 0.07 3.59
CA GLU A 33 -7.45 1.50 3.63
C GLU A 33 -7.97 1.95 5.00
N THR A 34 -8.02 3.27 5.21
CA THR A 34 -8.66 3.89 6.38
C THR A 34 -10.08 3.35 6.60
N TYR A 35 -10.87 3.22 5.52
CA TYR A 35 -12.23 2.66 5.56
C TYR A 35 -12.31 1.27 6.22
N ASP A 36 -11.35 0.39 5.89
CA ASP A 36 -11.26 -0.98 6.39
C ASP A 36 -10.80 -1.05 7.84
N ILE A 37 -9.86 -0.18 8.19
CA ILE A 37 -9.33 -0.07 9.54
C ILE A 37 -10.42 0.40 10.49
N GLU A 38 -11.18 1.44 10.12
CA GLU A 38 -12.32 1.94 10.91
C GLU A 38 -13.41 0.87 11.09
N ARG A 39 -13.69 0.10 10.05
CA ARG A 39 -14.70 -0.97 10.08
C ARG A 39 -14.19 -2.29 10.64
N LYS A 40 -12.91 -2.36 11.03
CA LYS A 40 -12.29 -3.58 11.54
C LYS A 40 -12.49 -4.77 10.60
N SER A 41 -12.34 -4.54 9.29
CA SER A 41 -12.58 -5.56 8.26
C SER A 41 -11.66 -6.77 8.45
N TYR A 42 -11.98 -7.87 7.75
CA TYR A 42 -11.15 -9.08 7.78
C TYR A 42 -9.68 -8.76 7.48
N ALA A 43 -9.44 -7.97 6.43
CA ALA A 43 -8.09 -7.58 6.01
C ALA A 43 -7.36 -6.74 7.06
N ALA A 44 -8.09 -5.88 7.79
CA ALA A 44 -7.50 -4.97 8.77
C ALA A 44 -7.24 -5.59 10.14
N ILE A 45 -8.10 -6.49 10.63
CA ILE A 45 -8.04 -6.99 12.02
C ILE A 45 -7.83 -8.50 12.11
N GLN A 46 -8.57 -9.29 11.34
CA GLN A 46 -8.52 -10.75 11.51
C GLN A 46 -7.29 -11.36 10.85
N SER A 47 -7.02 -10.97 9.60
CA SER A 47 -5.86 -11.44 8.85
C SER A 47 -4.53 -11.21 9.58
N PRO A 48 -4.18 -10.00 10.06
CA PRO A 48 -2.89 -9.78 10.74
C PRO A 48 -2.75 -10.63 12.02
N ARG A 49 -3.85 -10.85 12.76
CA ARG A 49 -3.85 -11.73 13.94
C ARG A 49 -3.50 -13.17 13.59
N PHE A 50 -4.11 -13.73 12.54
CA PHE A 50 -3.78 -15.08 12.09
C PHE A 50 -2.34 -15.22 11.60
N MET A 51 -1.75 -14.12 11.12
CA MET A 51 -0.35 -14.08 10.66
C MET A 51 0.64 -13.72 11.77
N GLY A 52 0.20 -13.52 13.01
CA GLY A 52 1.07 -13.12 14.13
C GLY A 52 1.69 -11.73 13.96
N ARG A 53 1.01 -10.81 13.26
CA ARG A 53 1.47 -9.45 12.97
C ARG A 53 0.58 -8.40 13.62
N PHE A 54 1.17 -7.25 13.90
CA PHE A 54 0.39 -6.09 14.31
C PHE A 54 -0.44 -5.53 13.15
N PRO A 55 -1.68 -5.07 13.39
CA PRO A 55 -2.48 -4.36 12.39
C PRO A 55 -1.79 -3.08 11.89
N PHE A 56 -2.08 -2.72 10.65
CA PHE A 56 -1.76 -1.40 10.12
C PHE A 56 -2.67 -0.32 10.72
N VAL A 57 -2.21 0.93 10.69
CA VAL A 57 -2.96 2.12 11.13
C VAL A 57 -3.52 2.89 9.94
N ALA A 58 -4.53 3.75 10.16
CA ALA A 58 -5.28 4.44 9.09
C ALA A 58 -4.36 5.09 8.04
N ALA A 59 -3.31 5.77 8.48
CA ALA A 59 -2.36 6.47 7.61
C ALA A 59 -1.45 5.54 6.77
N SER A 60 -1.44 4.23 6.98
CA SER A 60 -0.46 3.33 6.35
C SER A 60 -0.61 3.28 4.82
N GLY A 61 -1.84 3.36 4.31
CA GLY A 61 -2.10 3.42 2.87
C GLY A 61 -1.54 4.69 2.23
N ASP A 62 -1.79 5.84 2.86
CA ASP A 62 -1.33 7.15 2.37
C ASP A 62 0.20 7.26 2.40
N VAL A 63 0.83 6.78 3.48
CA VAL A 63 2.29 6.74 3.60
C VAL A 63 2.92 5.87 2.50
N MET A 64 2.32 4.72 2.18
CA MET A 64 2.81 3.88 1.08
C MET A 64 2.68 4.58 -0.26
N VAL A 65 1.54 5.22 -0.55
CA VAL A 65 1.31 5.95 -1.81
C VAL A 65 2.33 7.06 -1.96
N ALA A 66 2.56 7.87 -0.92
CA ALA A 66 3.54 8.95 -0.94
C ALA A 66 4.95 8.42 -1.25
N ALA A 67 5.38 7.38 -0.53
CA ALA A 67 6.69 6.77 -0.75
C ALA A 67 6.86 6.21 -2.17
N MET A 68 5.82 5.61 -2.76
CA MET A 68 5.87 5.09 -4.14
C MET A 68 6.00 6.21 -5.18
N LEU A 69 5.37 7.36 -4.95
CA LEU A 69 5.44 8.51 -5.85
C LEU A 69 6.76 9.29 -5.72
N GLU A 70 7.40 9.24 -4.55
CA GLU A 70 8.72 9.85 -4.32
C GLU A 70 9.88 8.99 -4.87
N ALA A 71 9.72 7.67 -4.87
CA ALA A 71 10.79 6.73 -5.25
C ALA A 71 11.48 7.04 -6.61
N PRO A 72 10.78 7.39 -7.71
CA PRO A 72 11.42 7.74 -8.98
C PRO A 72 12.36 8.94 -8.89
N GLY A 73 12.04 9.94 -8.06
CA GLY A 73 12.88 11.12 -7.85
C GLY A 73 14.22 10.81 -7.18
N SER A 74 14.29 9.69 -6.44
CA SER A 74 15.53 9.20 -5.83
C SER A 74 16.43 8.43 -6.81
N LEU A 75 15.86 7.86 -7.87
CA LEU A 75 16.58 7.08 -8.88
C LEU A 75 17.24 7.94 -9.97
N SER A 76 16.79 9.18 -10.18
CA SER A 76 17.44 10.13 -11.10
C SER A 76 18.69 10.82 -10.52
N ARG A 77 19.12 10.50 -9.29
CA ARG A 77 20.28 11.11 -8.63
C ARG A 77 21.50 10.17 -8.51
N SER A 78 21.50 9.03 -9.18
CA SER A 78 22.62 8.07 -9.20
C SER A 78 23.45 8.17 -10.48
#